data_AF-A0A2E4YBM7-F1
#
_entry.id   AF-A0A2E4YBM7-F1
#
_cell.length_a   1.000
_cell.length_b   1.000
_cell.length_c   1.000
_cell.angle_alpha   90.00
_cell.angle_beta   90.00
_cell.angle_gamma   90.00
#
_symmetry.space_group_name_H-M   'P 1'
#
loop_
_entity.id
_entity.type
_entity.pdbx_description
1 polymer ?
#
loop_
_entity_poly.entity_id
_entity_poly.type
_entity_poly.pdbx_seq_one_letter_code
_entity_poly.pdbx_strand_id
1 'polypeptide(L)'
;MRSTGFTHETEKARVVYFNDAGDILSISSNQTEDNPLLKSAWFSIEAILPFLTGDFKFSDYKVVSTDDIFVYEIIKSKVDIKQRSKDTQLYNLPDTKYCDISVTWDGSELCFSPSKKVIKNANVDEHQNVTVAGKTHHPFFITYENRPDFIIQTVSIPFAKLLSSETRVKFEYNKYSISLYTQKFLETYSFRRT
;
A
#
# COMPACT_ATOMS: atom_id res chain seq x y z
N MET A 1 -1.35 12.86 19.28
CA MET A 1 -2.56 12.86 20.12
C MET A 1 -2.91 11.41 20.41
N ARG A 2 -3.13 11.06 21.68
CA ARG A 2 -3.82 9.83 22.07
C ARG A 2 -5.17 10.29 22.60
N SER A 3 -6.25 9.74 22.06
CA SER A 3 -7.59 10.03 22.55
C SER A 3 -8.33 8.74 22.76
N THR A 4 -8.95 8.62 23.92
CA THR A 4 -9.66 7.44 24.40
C THR A 4 -11.13 7.53 24.01
N GLY A 5 -11.63 6.49 23.36
CA GLY A 5 -13.02 6.27 22.99
C GLY A 5 -13.64 5.11 23.76
N PHE A 6 -14.96 5.07 23.76
CA PHE A 6 -15.79 4.14 24.52
C PHE A 6 -16.73 3.38 23.57
N THR A 7 -17.35 2.30 24.04
CA THR A 7 -18.31 1.52 23.25
C THR A 7 -19.75 2.03 23.30
N HIS A 8 -20.05 3.11 24.04
CA HIS A 8 -21.40 3.64 24.21
C HIS A 8 -21.54 5.11 23.74
N GLU A 9 -22.73 5.45 23.27
CA GLU A 9 -23.08 6.77 22.77
C GLU A 9 -23.16 7.82 23.89
N THR A 10 -22.76 9.06 23.57
CA THR A 10 -23.04 10.25 24.39
C THR A 10 -23.41 11.43 23.46
N GLU A 11 -24.12 12.44 23.96
CA GLU A 11 -24.56 13.61 23.16
C GLU A 11 -23.42 14.34 22.44
N LYS A 12 -22.20 14.25 22.98
CA LYS A 12 -20.99 14.90 22.44
C LYS A 12 -20.03 13.92 21.78
N ALA A 13 -20.48 12.71 21.45
CA ALA A 13 -19.65 11.72 20.77
C ALA A 13 -20.05 11.53 19.30
N ARG A 14 -19.11 11.00 18.52
CA ARG A 14 -19.33 10.53 17.15
C ARG A 14 -18.87 9.09 17.05
N VAL A 15 -19.60 8.29 16.30
CA VAL A 15 -19.20 6.91 16.03
C VAL A 15 -18.14 6.90 14.95
N VAL A 16 -17.06 6.19 15.20
CA VAL A 16 -15.97 5.95 14.27
C VAL A 16 -16.03 4.49 13.85
N TYR A 17 -16.18 4.26 12.55
CA TYR A 17 -16.15 2.93 11.95
C TYR A 17 -14.75 2.58 11.48
N PHE A 18 -14.31 1.36 11.74
CA PHE A 18 -12.98 0.88 11.39
C PHE A 18 -12.97 -0.62 11.01
N ASN A 19 -11.95 -1.02 10.25
CA ASN A 19 -11.75 -2.42 9.86
C ASN A 19 -10.95 -3.20 10.94
N ASP A 20 -10.70 -4.49 10.69
CA ASP A 20 -9.91 -5.34 11.60
C ASP A 20 -8.45 -4.89 11.79
N ALA A 21 -7.89 -4.14 10.84
CA ALA A 21 -6.54 -3.56 10.93
C ALA A 21 -6.51 -2.21 11.67
N GLY A 22 -7.66 -1.74 12.17
CA GLY A 22 -7.81 -0.47 12.87
C GLY A 22 -7.87 0.74 11.95
N ASP A 23 -7.98 0.57 10.63
CA ASP A 23 -8.07 1.70 9.70
C ASP A 23 -9.44 2.38 9.80
N ILE A 24 -9.45 3.69 9.97
CA ILE A 24 -10.67 4.50 10.05
C ILE A 24 -11.31 4.56 8.67
N LEU A 25 -12.58 4.15 8.59
CA LEU A 25 -13.36 4.10 7.35
C LEU A 25 -14.29 5.30 7.23
N SER A 26 -14.97 5.65 8.32
CA SER A 26 -15.91 6.77 8.35
C SER A 26 -16.17 7.24 9.78
N ILE A 27 -16.70 8.46 9.89
CA ILE A 27 -17.15 9.07 11.13
C ILE A 27 -18.59 9.53 10.92
N SER A 28 -19.49 9.17 11.84
CA SER A 28 -20.92 9.49 11.74
C SER A 28 -21.45 10.06 13.05
N SER A 29 -22.54 10.84 12.96
CA SER A 29 -23.28 11.34 14.12
C SER A 29 -24.14 10.27 14.77
N ASN A 30 -24.63 9.32 13.98
CA ASN A 30 -25.53 8.26 14.43
C ASN A 30 -24.94 6.91 14.04
N GLN A 31 -25.13 5.91 14.90
CA GLN A 31 -24.89 4.52 14.51
C GLN A 31 -25.97 4.12 13.50
N THR A 32 -25.56 3.76 12.29
CA THR A 32 -26.45 3.09 11.33
C THR A 32 -26.46 1.60 11.66
N GLU A 33 -27.65 1.03 11.80
CA GLU A 33 -27.85 -0.37 12.18
C GLU A 33 -27.28 -1.34 11.14
N ASP A 34 -26.66 -2.40 11.67
CA ASP A 34 -26.34 -3.70 11.06
C ASP A 34 -25.49 -3.73 9.78
N ASN A 35 -24.20 -3.39 9.93
CA ASN A 35 -23.17 -4.06 9.14
C ASN A 35 -22.25 -4.87 10.06
N PRO A 36 -22.42 -6.20 10.19
CA PRO A 36 -21.64 -7.04 11.10
C PRO A 36 -20.14 -7.12 10.75
N LEU A 37 -19.73 -6.55 9.61
CA LEU A 37 -18.33 -6.50 9.15
C LEU A 37 -17.59 -5.24 9.61
N LEU A 38 -18.26 -4.26 10.22
CA LEU A 38 -17.66 -2.98 10.61
C LEU A 38 -17.56 -2.89 12.14
N LYS A 39 -16.33 -2.78 12.65
CA LYS A 39 -16.10 -2.44 14.06
C LYS A 39 -16.39 -0.96 14.26
N SER A 40 -16.93 -0.60 15.41
CA SER A 40 -17.26 0.78 15.74
C SER A 40 -16.99 1.13 17.19
N ALA A 41 -16.55 2.36 17.44
CA ALA A 41 -16.39 2.91 18.77
C ALA A 41 -16.75 4.40 18.78
N TRP A 42 -17.21 4.89 19.92
CA TRP A 42 -17.61 6.27 20.13
C TRP A 42 -16.45 7.10 20.67
N PHE A 43 -16.21 8.25 20.05
CA PHE A 43 -15.17 9.19 20.44
C PHE A 43 -15.75 10.57 20.69
N SER A 44 -15.18 11.32 21.63
CA SER A 44 -15.61 12.68 21.91
C SER A 44 -15.45 13.59 20.69
N ILE A 45 -16.31 14.58 20.55
CA ILE A 45 -16.25 15.52 19.42
C ILE A 45 -14.90 16.24 19.35
N GLU A 46 -14.27 16.53 20.50
CA GLU A 46 -12.94 17.13 20.57
C GLU A 46 -11.86 16.25 19.95
N ALA A 47 -11.96 14.93 20.11
CA ALA A 47 -11.06 13.96 19.50
C ALA A 47 -11.23 13.88 17.98
N ILE A 48 -12.47 14.08 17.53
CA ILE A 48 -12.89 13.91 16.14
C ILE A 48 -12.77 15.20 15.33
N LEU A 49 -12.85 16.35 15.98
CA LEU A 49 -12.86 17.67 15.34
C LEU A 49 -11.71 17.86 14.33
N PRO A 50 -10.45 17.47 14.61
CA PRO A 50 -9.36 17.61 13.64
C PRO A 50 -9.57 16.82 12.35
N PHE A 51 -10.32 15.72 12.38
CA PHE A 51 -10.68 14.97 11.16
C PHE A 51 -11.80 15.66 10.38
N LEU A 52 -12.75 16.30 11.07
CA LEU A 52 -13.86 17.03 10.45
C LEU A 52 -13.40 18.34 9.80
N THR A 53 -12.41 19.01 10.40
CA THR A 53 -11.78 20.23 9.87
C THR A 53 -10.76 19.93 8.77
N GLY A 54 -10.40 18.66 8.57
CA GLY A 54 -9.41 18.22 7.59
C GLY A 54 -7.95 18.37 8.03
N ASP A 55 -7.71 18.78 9.28
CA ASP A 55 -6.35 18.86 9.85
C ASP A 55 -5.71 17.47 9.95
N PHE A 56 -6.50 16.43 10.21
CA PHE A 56 -6.09 15.03 10.25
C PHE A 56 -6.72 14.22 9.11
N LYS A 57 -5.90 13.40 8.44
CA LYS A 57 -6.36 12.41 7.45
C LYS A 57 -6.57 11.06 8.13
N PHE A 58 -7.62 10.33 7.76
CA PHE A 58 -7.87 8.99 8.28
C PHE A 58 -6.68 8.04 8.09
N SER A 59 -5.95 8.15 6.97
CA SER A 59 -4.76 7.33 6.68
C SER A 59 -3.64 7.44 7.72
N ASP A 60 -3.57 8.56 8.45
CA ASP A 60 -2.47 8.86 9.34
C ASP A 60 -2.72 8.37 10.77
N TYR A 61 -3.90 7.78 11.01
CA TYR A 61 -4.39 7.39 12.32
C TYR A 61 -5.03 6.00 12.28
N LYS A 62 -4.96 5.30 13.40
CA LYS A 62 -5.58 3.99 13.59
C LYS A 62 -6.35 3.95 14.90
N VAL A 63 -7.42 3.17 14.91
CA VAL A 63 -8.12 2.78 16.12
C VAL A 63 -7.48 1.51 16.66
N VAL A 64 -7.05 1.53 17.92
CA VAL A 64 -6.46 0.37 18.60
C VAL A 64 -7.27 0.05 19.85
N SER A 65 -7.44 -1.24 20.17
CA SER A 65 -7.97 -1.66 21.47
C SER A 65 -6.91 -1.46 22.55
N THR A 66 -7.33 -1.04 23.74
CA THR A 66 -6.46 -1.01 24.92
C THR A 66 -6.47 -2.37 25.64
N ASP A 67 -5.76 -2.47 26.77
CA ASP A 67 -5.85 -3.64 27.67
C ASP A 67 -7.27 -3.82 28.25
N ASP A 68 -8.07 -2.75 28.27
CA ASP A 68 -9.51 -2.81 28.49
C ASP A 68 -10.24 -3.04 27.15
N ILE A 69 -10.94 -4.17 27.07
CA ILE A 69 -11.66 -4.63 25.88
C ILE A 69 -12.80 -3.70 25.44
N PHE A 70 -13.27 -2.80 26.30
CA PHE A 70 -14.33 -1.83 25.98
C PHE A 70 -13.80 -0.46 25.59
N VAL A 71 -12.47 -0.29 25.56
CA VAL A 71 -11.83 0.99 25.37
C VAL A 71 -10.94 0.96 24.14
N TYR A 72 -11.15 1.94 23.27
CA TYR A 72 -10.39 2.12 22.04
C TYR A 72 -9.60 3.42 22.10
N GLU A 73 -8.49 3.51 21.40
CA GLU A 73 -7.75 4.76 21.22
C GLU A 73 -7.56 5.08 19.75
N ILE A 74 -7.74 6.35 19.37
CA ILE A 74 -7.20 6.87 18.12
C ILE A 74 -5.76 7.27 18.38
N ILE A 75 -4.84 6.54 17.75
CA ILE A 75 -3.41 6.84 17.80
C ILE A 75 -2.94 7.31 16.44
N LYS A 76 -2.06 8.31 16.42
CA LYS A 76 -1.31 8.63 15.21
C LYS A 76 -0.48 7.41 14.85
N SER A 77 -0.69 6.89 13.65
CA SER A 77 0.12 5.81 13.11
C SER A 77 1.57 6.25 13.22
N LYS A 78 2.38 5.48 13.94
CA LYS A 78 3.83 5.71 13.92
C LYS A 78 4.25 5.42 12.48
N VAL A 79 4.59 6.48 11.76
CA VAL A 79 5.31 6.39 10.49
C VAL A 79 6.55 5.56 10.79
N ASP A 80 6.58 4.33 10.30
CA ASP A 80 7.85 3.62 10.20
C ASP A 80 8.73 4.50 9.29
N ILE A 81 9.89 4.91 9.82
CA ILE A 81 10.75 5.99 9.30
C ILE A 81 11.49 5.55 8.02
N LYS A 82 10.77 4.91 7.10
CA LYS A 82 11.20 4.67 5.72
C LYS A 82 10.27 5.32 4.69
N GLN A 83 9.18 5.97 5.10
CA GLN A 83 8.42 6.85 4.20
C GLN A 83 9.02 8.27 4.19
N ARG A 84 10.10 8.44 3.42
CA ARG A 84 10.36 9.76 2.83
C ARG A 84 9.35 9.95 1.70
N SER A 85 8.37 10.82 1.92
CA SER A 85 7.60 11.43 0.84
C SER A 85 8.55 12.25 -0.04
N LYS A 86 9.06 11.63 -1.11
CA LYS A 86 9.57 12.29 -2.32
C LYS A 86 9.66 11.21 -3.40
N ASP A 87 8.53 11.06 -4.08
CA ASP A 87 8.35 10.65 -5.48
C ASP A 87 7.00 9.93 -5.62
N THR A 88 5.92 10.72 -5.62
CA THR A 88 4.68 10.36 -6.33
C THR A 88 4.90 10.30 -7.85
N GLN A 89 6.11 10.62 -8.32
CA GLN A 89 6.52 10.48 -9.70
C GLN A 89 6.81 9.01 -10.00
N LEU A 90 6.23 8.51 -11.10
CA LEU A 90 6.53 7.21 -11.66
C LEU A 90 8.04 7.09 -11.94
N TYR A 91 8.68 6.06 -11.37
CA TYR A 91 10.09 5.78 -11.61
C TYR A 91 10.23 4.95 -12.89
N ASN A 92 10.90 5.49 -13.91
CA ASN A 92 11.25 4.74 -15.12
C ASN A 92 12.26 3.64 -14.77
N LEU A 93 12.16 2.48 -15.41
CA LEU A 93 13.13 1.39 -15.30
C LEU A 93 14.21 1.52 -16.39
N PRO A 94 15.41 2.10 -16.10
CA PRO A 94 16.48 2.21 -17.09
C PRO A 94 17.15 0.85 -17.35
N ASP A 95 17.74 0.65 -18.52
CA ASP A 95 18.57 -0.54 -18.78
C ASP A 95 19.88 -0.46 -17.98
N THR A 96 19.92 -1.20 -16.87
CA THR A 96 21.07 -1.28 -15.97
C THR A 96 21.42 -2.74 -15.64
N LYS A 97 22.73 -3.02 -15.56
CA LYS A 97 23.25 -4.37 -15.35
C LYS A 97 23.09 -4.87 -13.92
N TYR A 98 23.16 -3.97 -12.94
CA TYR A 98 23.08 -4.28 -11.51
C TYR A 98 21.87 -3.58 -10.92
N CYS A 99 20.81 -4.36 -10.69
CA CYS A 99 19.55 -3.88 -10.14
C CYS A 99 19.00 -4.87 -9.12
N ASP A 100 18.08 -4.40 -8.27
CA ASP A 100 17.36 -5.26 -7.32
C ASP A 100 16.34 -6.12 -8.05
N ILE A 101 15.58 -5.53 -8.97
CA ILE A 101 14.62 -6.22 -9.84
C ILE A 101 14.98 -5.98 -11.31
N SER A 102 15.24 -7.05 -12.04
CA SER A 102 15.38 -7.02 -13.49
C SER A 102 14.07 -7.42 -14.14
N VAL A 103 13.62 -6.63 -15.12
CA VAL A 103 12.45 -6.96 -15.93
C VAL A 103 12.90 -7.16 -17.37
N THR A 104 12.56 -8.31 -17.96
CA THR A 104 12.82 -8.59 -19.38
C THR A 104 11.54 -8.82 -20.15
N TRP A 105 11.52 -8.47 -21.43
CA TRP A 105 10.41 -8.76 -22.33
C TRP A 105 10.92 -9.43 -23.61
N ASP A 106 10.36 -10.57 -23.96
CA ASP A 106 10.68 -11.35 -25.16
C ASP A 106 9.69 -11.15 -26.33
N GLY A 107 8.77 -10.18 -26.19
CA GLY A 107 7.67 -9.95 -27.14
C GLY A 107 6.35 -10.61 -26.74
N SER A 108 6.38 -11.55 -25.79
CA SER A 108 5.20 -12.31 -25.34
C SER A 108 5.01 -12.31 -23.82
N GLU A 109 6.09 -12.36 -23.04
CA GLU A 109 6.05 -12.44 -21.59
C GLU A 109 6.99 -11.43 -20.96
N LEU A 110 6.52 -10.80 -19.88
CA LEU A 110 7.34 -10.04 -18.97
C LEU A 110 7.85 -10.96 -17.87
N CYS A 111 9.16 -10.99 -17.70
CA CYS A 111 9.84 -11.75 -16.68
C CYS A 111 10.42 -10.81 -15.63
N PHE A 112 10.02 -10.97 -14.37
CA PHE A 112 10.44 -10.16 -13.23
C PHE A 112 11.33 -11.00 -12.34
N SER A 113 12.63 -10.71 -12.32
CA SER A 113 13.63 -11.50 -11.62
C SER A 113 14.29 -10.68 -10.50
N PRO A 114 14.13 -11.05 -9.23
CA PRO A 114 14.89 -10.43 -8.15
C PRO A 114 16.36 -10.87 -8.19
N SER A 115 17.25 -9.98 -7.77
CA SER A 115 18.66 -10.31 -7.63
C SER A 115 18.88 -11.30 -6.47
N LYS A 116 19.97 -12.09 -6.55
CA LYS A 116 20.37 -12.99 -5.46
C LYS A 116 20.53 -12.26 -4.11
N LYS A 117 20.99 -11.00 -4.15
CA LYS A 117 21.13 -10.15 -2.96
C LYS A 117 19.76 -9.84 -2.35
N VAL A 118 18.77 -9.49 -3.18
CA VAL A 118 17.40 -9.22 -2.74
C VAL A 118 16.79 -10.45 -2.10
N ILE A 119 16.86 -11.61 -2.77
CA ILE A 119 16.31 -12.88 -2.24
C ILE A 119 16.94 -13.20 -0.87
N LYS A 120 18.27 -13.14 -0.78
CA LYS A 120 19.00 -13.44 0.46
C LYS A 120 18.66 -12.46 1.59
N ASN A 121 18.51 -11.17 1.26
CA ASN A 121 18.24 -10.14 2.26
C ASN A 121 16.79 -10.10 2.70
N ALA A 122 15.85 -10.36 1.78
CA ALA A 122 14.43 -10.44 2.10
C ALA A 122 14.13 -11.68 2.94
N ASN A 123 14.75 -12.82 2.60
CA ASN A 123 14.55 -14.11 3.27
C ASN A 123 13.06 -14.44 3.45
N VAL A 124 12.31 -14.26 2.36
CA VAL A 124 10.87 -14.40 2.27
C VAL A 124 10.53 -15.64 1.44
N ASP A 125 9.48 -16.34 1.85
CA ASP A 125 8.83 -17.40 1.08
C ASP A 125 7.60 -16.88 0.32
N GLU A 126 7.31 -17.42 -0.86
CA GLU A 126 6.24 -16.92 -1.73
C GLU A 126 4.82 -17.08 -1.15
N HIS A 127 4.64 -17.96 -0.16
CA HIS A 127 3.37 -18.18 0.51
C HIS A 127 3.18 -17.33 1.78
N GLN A 128 4.16 -16.48 2.11
CA GLN A 128 4.08 -15.59 3.26
C GLN A 128 3.30 -14.30 2.95
N ASN A 129 2.67 -13.75 3.98
CA ASN A 129 2.09 -12.41 3.90
C ASN A 129 3.19 -11.36 4.05
N VAL A 130 3.58 -10.76 2.93
CA VAL A 130 4.61 -9.72 2.90
C VAL A 130 3.98 -8.37 2.62
N THR A 131 4.33 -7.40 3.46
CA THR A 131 3.90 -6.01 3.30
C THR A 131 5.13 -5.10 3.26
N VAL A 132 5.21 -4.26 2.24
CA VAL A 132 6.24 -3.23 2.09
C VAL A 132 5.55 -1.88 2.04
N ALA A 133 5.88 -1.00 3.00
CA ALA A 133 5.28 0.32 3.14
C ALA A 133 3.72 0.30 3.10
N GLY A 134 3.13 -0.68 3.80
CA GLY A 134 1.67 -0.84 3.88
C GLY A 134 1.01 -1.48 2.66
N LYS A 135 1.77 -1.90 1.65
CA LYS A 135 1.25 -2.57 0.45
C LYS A 135 1.69 -4.03 0.37
N THR A 136 0.79 -4.89 -0.07
CA THR A 136 1.07 -6.32 -0.30
C THR A 136 1.55 -6.61 -1.73
N HIS A 137 1.42 -5.63 -2.63
CA HIS A 137 1.77 -5.77 -4.04
C HIS A 137 2.63 -4.60 -4.53
N HIS A 138 3.51 -4.93 -5.47
CA HIS A 138 4.33 -3.99 -6.21
C HIS A 138 3.70 -3.71 -7.59
N PRO A 139 3.32 -2.47 -7.90
CA PRO A 139 2.78 -2.13 -9.20
C PRO A 139 3.91 -1.88 -10.21
N PHE A 140 3.73 -2.36 -11.44
CA PHE A 140 4.51 -2.02 -12.61
C PHE A 140 3.56 -1.49 -13.68
N PHE A 141 3.92 -0.37 -14.29
CA PHE A 141 3.11 0.31 -15.29
C PHE A 141 3.81 0.17 -16.64
N ILE A 142 3.18 -0.58 -17.53
CA ILE A 142 3.63 -0.74 -18.90
C ILE A 142 2.97 0.38 -19.70
N THR A 143 3.78 1.15 -20.40
CA THR A 143 3.36 2.37 -21.09
C THR A 143 3.88 2.38 -22.51
N TYR A 144 3.33 3.25 -23.35
CA TYR A 144 4.02 3.59 -24.60
C TYR A 144 5.41 4.15 -24.30
N GLU A 145 6.37 3.89 -25.19
CA GLU A 145 7.75 4.32 -25.00
C GLU A 145 7.86 5.81 -24.64
N ASN A 146 8.47 6.09 -23.49
CA ASN A 146 8.68 7.42 -22.92
C ASN A 146 7.40 8.27 -22.72
N ARG A 147 6.24 7.63 -22.56
CA ARG A 147 4.94 8.27 -22.37
C ARG A 147 4.25 7.75 -21.09
N PRO A 148 4.72 8.16 -19.89
CA PRO A 148 4.22 7.63 -18.62
C PRO A 148 2.72 7.85 -18.40
N ASP A 149 2.13 8.86 -19.03
CA ASP A 149 0.69 9.17 -18.94
C ASP A 149 -0.20 8.20 -19.73
N PHE A 150 0.39 7.39 -20.64
CA PHE A 150 -0.34 6.47 -21.50
C PHE A 150 -0.05 5.01 -21.10
N ILE A 151 -0.74 4.57 -20.05
CA ILE A 151 -0.64 3.19 -19.53
C ILE A 151 -1.34 2.23 -20.49
N ILE A 152 -0.59 1.24 -20.96
CA ILE A 152 -1.10 0.10 -21.73
C ILE A 152 -1.67 -0.94 -20.77
N GLN A 153 -0.89 -1.30 -19.74
CA GLN A 153 -1.28 -2.29 -18.75
C GLN A 153 -0.59 -2.03 -17.42
N THR A 154 -1.28 -2.34 -16.33
CA THR A 154 -0.69 -2.39 -14.98
C THR A 154 -0.53 -3.85 -14.56
N VAL A 155 0.68 -4.22 -14.14
CA VAL A 155 0.99 -5.53 -13.56
C VAL A 155 1.23 -5.32 -12.07
N SER A 156 0.47 -6.01 -11.22
CA SER A 156 0.60 -5.92 -9.77
C SER A 156 1.09 -7.26 -9.24
N ILE A 157 2.33 -7.30 -8.74
CA ILE A 157 2.98 -8.56 -8.29
C ILE A 157 3.01 -8.58 -6.76
N PRO A 158 2.54 -9.65 -6.10
CA PRO A 158 2.70 -9.79 -4.65
C PRO A 158 4.16 -9.66 -4.24
N PHE A 159 4.47 -8.90 -3.19
CA PHE A 159 5.85 -8.76 -2.71
C PHE A 159 6.45 -10.11 -2.31
N ALA A 160 5.63 -11.02 -1.78
CA ALA A 160 6.06 -12.37 -1.43
C ALA A 160 6.66 -13.10 -2.63
N LYS A 161 6.02 -13.01 -3.81
CA LYS A 161 6.53 -13.59 -5.06
C LYS A 161 7.70 -12.81 -5.61
N LEU A 162 7.58 -11.49 -5.71
CA LEU A 162 8.59 -10.63 -6.31
C LEU A 162 9.95 -10.72 -5.61
N LEU A 163 9.97 -10.97 -4.29
CA LEU A 163 11.19 -10.99 -3.48
C LEU A 163 11.76 -12.40 -3.26
N SER A 164 11.02 -13.46 -3.62
CA SER A 164 11.44 -14.85 -3.40
C SER A 164 11.83 -15.55 -4.70
N SER A 165 11.15 -15.26 -5.81
CA SER A 165 11.29 -16.03 -7.05
C SER A 165 11.06 -15.18 -8.31
N GLU A 166 11.45 -15.75 -9.45
CA GLU A 166 11.12 -15.19 -10.75
C GLU A 166 9.61 -15.27 -10.99
N THR A 167 9.00 -14.15 -11.42
CA THR A 167 7.58 -14.10 -11.79
C THR A 167 7.43 -13.81 -13.27
N ARG A 168 6.59 -14.57 -13.97
CA ARG A 168 6.29 -14.38 -15.39
C ARG A 168 4.85 -13.94 -15.58
N VAL A 169 4.64 -12.96 -16.46
CA VAL A 169 3.32 -12.41 -16.78
C VAL A 169 3.19 -12.32 -18.29
N LYS A 170 2.15 -12.95 -18.83
CA LYS A 170 1.83 -12.85 -20.26
C LYS A 170 1.49 -11.40 -20.61
N PHE A 171 2.15 -10.91 -21.66
CA PHE A 171 1.99 -9.60 -22.22
C PHE A 171 2.20 -9.65 -23.74
N GLU A 172 1.15 -10.06 -24.45
CA GLU A 172 1.13 -10.14 -25.91
C GLU A 172 0.78 -8.76 -26.49
N TYR A 173 1.81 -7.99 -26.83
CA TYR A 173 1.64 -6.65 -27.40
C TYR A 173 2.53 -6.44 -28.61
N ASN A 174 1.95 -6.53 -29.81
CA ASN A 174 2.74 -6.63 -31.05
C ASN A 174 3.04 -5.30 -31.76
N LYS A 175 2.54 -4.15 -31.25
CA LYS A 175 2.45 -2.92 -32.08
C LYS A 175 3.44 -1.80 -31.77
N TYR A 176 4.05 -1.74 -30.59
CA TYR A 176 4.92 -0.59 -30.25
C TYR A 176 6.04 -0.93 -29.27
N SER A 177 7.09 -0.11 -29.31
CA SER A 177 8.06 0.02 -28.22
C SER A 177 7.36 0.42 -26.91
N ILE A 178 7.71 -0.26 -25.83
CA ILE A 178 7.16 -0.01 -24.48
C ILE A 178 8.21 0.56 -23.54
N SER A 179 7.77 1.33 -22.54
CA SER A 179 8.56 1.67 -21.35
C SER A 179 7.88 1.11 -20.11
N LEU A 180 8.68 0.74 -19.12
CA LEU A 180 8.19 0.32 -17.81
C LEU A 180 8.46 1.41 -16.78
N TYR A 181 7.46 1.63 -15.95
CA TYR A 181 7.53 2.51 -14.79
C TYR A 181 7.07 1.76 -13.54
N THR A 182 7.43 2.27 -12.37
CA THR A 182 7.01 1.70 -11.09
C THR A 182 6.93 2.74 -9.98
N GLN A 183 6.43 2.32 -8.83
CA GLN A 183 6.59 3.04 -7.57
C GLN A 183 7.82 2.50 -6.87
N LYS A 184 8.72 3.38 -6.42
CA LYS A 184 10.01 2.97 -5.88
C LYS A 184 9.86 2.42 -4.45
N PHE A 185 9.91 1.09 -4.31
CA PHE A 185 9.94 0.38 -3.01
C PHE A 185 11.31 -0.27 -2.71
N LEU A 186 12.11 -0.50 -3.75
CA LEU A 186 13.47 -1.02 -3.73
C LEU A 186 14.44 0.02 -4.30
N GLU A 187 15.75 -0.20 -4.19
CA GLU A 187 16.72 0.82 -4.56
C GLU A 187 16.83 0.99 -6.08
N THR A 188 16.82 -0.13 -6.81
CA THR A 188 17.15 -0.15 -8.23
C THR A 188 16.30 -1.12 -9.03
N TYR A 189 15.89 -0.70 -10.23
CA TYR A 189 15.11 -1.51 -11.15
C TYR A 189 15.69 -1.37 -12.56
N SER A 190 15.55 -2.42 -13.36
CA SER A 190 16.02 -2.42 -14.74
C SER A 190 14.98 -3.00 -15.68
N PHE A 191 14.86 -2.44 -16.87
CA PHE A 191 14.06 -3.01 -17.94
C PHE A 191 14.89 -3.14 -19.22
N ARG A 192 14.85 -4.32 -19.84
CA ARG A 192 15.48 -4.59 -21.13
C ARG A 192 14.61 -5.47 -22.01
N ARG A 193 14.77 -5.32 -23.31
CA ARG A 193 14.16 -6.21 -24.31
C ARG A 193 15.17 -7.31 -24.64
N THR A 194 14.71 -8.54 -24.79
CA THR A 194 15.54 -9.73 -25.07
C THR A 194 15.17 -10.35 -26.41
#